data_AF-A0A6M0SY51-F1
#
_entry.id   AF-A0A6M0SY51-F1
#
_cell.length_a   1.000
_cell.length_b   1.000
_cell.length_c   1.000
_cell.angle_alpha   90.00
_cell.angle_beta   90.00
_cell.angle_gamma   90.00
#
_symmetry.space_group_name_H-M   'P 1'
#
loop_
_entity.id
_entity.type
_entity.pdbx_description
1 polymer ?
#
loop_
_entity_poly.entity_id
_entity_poly.type
_entity_poly.pdbx_seq_one_letter_code
_entity_poly.pdbx_strand_id
1 'polypeptide(L)'
;MDNQTTQALYNQKVNHAVITGEIANDTITKFQNMGETIKNSQQKNYDDMYNSTANFFAENSVLTEEKETEILNNITTKHQEREQNIDQSMARIQEIYAGAKDANRALNEEEMNEINTIQQQMRDNAITTLSETEQEAAVIRERMKEYQGRLTAEMASEMIQKANEARDGEIKAANEKYEEIIKQAARLKEAGLITEQEYKDMVISAQGARDDQVKAANEACQGVKDEISNATPGIGSEVDLQTGRIQSSYDKLKIGLSGFFKWLFGQN
;
A
#
# COMPACT_ATOMS: atom_id res chain seq x y z
N MET A 1 7.67 -4.38 6.21
CA MET A 1 7.75 -4.83 4.81
C MET A 1 6.38 -5.11 4.24
N ASP A 2 5.66 -6.10 4.80
CA ASP A 2 4.33 -6.46 4.32
C ASP A 2 3.29 -5.32 4.41
N ASN A 3 3.34 -4.53 5.48
CA ASN A 3 2.53 -3.31 5.60
C ASN A 3 2.85 -2.28 4.50
N GLN A 4 4.12 -2.17 4.08
CA GLN A 4 4.52 -1.20 3.06
C GLN A 4 4.07 -1.62 1.66
N THR A 5 4.18 -2.91 1.33
CA THR A 5 3.64 -3.46 0.07
C THR A 5 2.11 -3.36 0.08
N THR A 6 1.45 -3.66 1.20
CA THR A 6 -0.01 -3.52 1.35
C THR A 6 -0.46 -2.08 1.13
N GLN A 7 0.16 -1.13 1.83
CA GLN A 7 -0.14 0.30 1.67
C GLN A 7 0.06 0.78 0.23
N ALA A 8 1.12 0.33 -0.45
CA ALA A 8 1.37 0.68 -1.84
C ALA A 8 0.23 0.20 -2.76
N LEU A 9 -0.20 -1.07 -2.62
CA LEU A 9 -1.30 -1.62 -3.42
C LEU A 9 -2.63 -0.92 -3.15
N TYR A 10 -2.93 -0.60 -1.89
CA TYR A 10 -4.12 0.17 -1.54
C TYR A 10 -4.10 1.56 -2.16
N ASN A 11 -2.97 2.29 -2.09
CA ASN A 11 -2.84 3.58 -2.74
C ASN A 11 -3.06 3.48 -4.25
N GLN A 12 -2.58 2.42 -4.92
CA GLN A 12 -2.82 2.21 -6.35
C GLN A 12 -4.29 1.95 -6.66
N LYS A 13 -4.93 1.05 -5.89
CA LYS A 13 -6.34 0.70 -6.05
C LYS A 13 -7.26 1.92 -5.86
N VAL A 14 -6.93 2.77 -4.90
CA VAL A 14 -7.72 3.93 -4.54
C VAL A 14 -7.56 5.05 -5.56
N ASN A 15 -6.33 5.45 -5.84
CA ASN A 15 -6.06 6.66 -6.62
C ASN A 15 -6.27 6.45 -8.12
N HIS A 16 -6.38 5.19 -8.59
CA HIS A 16 -6.43 4.84 -10.02
C HIS A 16 -5.37 5.59 -10.83
N ALA A 17 -4.23 5.87 -10.21
CA ALA A 17 -3.21 6.73 -10.77
C ALA A 17 -2.56 6.02 -11.95
N VAL A 18 -2.30 6.77 -13.02
CA VAL A 18 -1.44 6.28 -14.10
C VAL A 18 -0.09 5.90 -13.50
N ILE A 19 0.40 4.69 -13.82
CA ILE A 19 1.67 4.20 -13.29
C ILE A 19 2.80 4.99 -13.91
N THR A 20 3.36 5.93 -13.16
CA THR A 20 4.57 6.67 -13.54
C THR A 20 5.82 5.84 -13.27
N GLY A 21 6.96 6.25 -13.82
CA GLY A 21 8.24 5.61 -13.51
C GLY A 21 8.60 5.63 -12.03
N GLU A 22 8.24 6.71 -11.32
CA GLU A 22 8.46 6.82 -9.87
C GLU A 22 7.58 5.83 -9.09
N ILE A 23 6.29 5.76 -9.41
CA ILE A 23 5.35 4.82 -8.78
C ILE A 23 5.79 3.37 -8.99
N ALA A 24 6.18 3.03 -10.22
CA ALA A 24 6.67 1.71 -10.56
C ALA A 24 7.92 1.36 -9.75
N ASN A 25 8.93 2.23 -9.74
CA ASN A 25 10.19 1.98 -9.06
C ASN A 25 10.03 1.85 -7.55
N ASP A 26 9.26 2.74 -6.91
CA ASP A 26 8.98 2.70 -5.48
C ASP A 26 8.29 1.38 -5.09
N THR A 27 7.27 0.97 -5.86
CA THR A 27 6.53 -0.25 -5.56
C THR A 27 7.38 -1.50 -5.78
N ILE A 28 8.11 -1.57 -6.90
CA ILE A 28 9.04 -2.68 -7.19
C ILE A 28 10.08 -2.80 -6.06
N THR A 29 10.66 -1.70 -5.61
CA THR A 29 11.66 -1.69 -4.53
C THR A 29 11.09 -2.26 -3.23
N LYS A 30 9.83 -1.93 -2.87
CA LYS A 30 9.17 -2.50 -1.68
C LYS A 30 9.02 -4.02 -1.76
N PHE A 31 8.67 -4.55 -2.93
CA PHE A 31 8.59 -5.99 -3.15
C PHE A 31 9.98 -6.66 -3.17
N GLN A 32 10.99 -6.01 -3.74
CA GLN A 32 12.37 -6.48 -3.71
C GLN A 32 12.89 -6.62 -2.28
N ASN A 33 12.69 -5.60 -1.44
CA ASN A 33 13.09 -5.64 -0.03
C ASN A 33 12.41 -6.79 0.74
N MET A 34 11.13 -7.05 0.43
CA MET A 34 10.40 -8.19 1.00
C MET A 34 10.98 -9.53 0.54
N GLY A 35 11.27 -9.67 -0.75
CA GLY A 35 11.90 -10.86 -1.32
C GLY A 35 13.30 -11.12 -0.75
N GLU A 36 14.12 -10.08 -0.64
CA GLU A 36 15.47 -10.17 -0.07
C GLU A 36 15.45 -10.62 1.40
N THR A 37 14.50 -10.12 2.19
CA THR A 37 14.39 -10.55 3.59
C THR A 37 13.97 -12.01 3.72
N ILE A 38 13.06 -12.48 2.85
CA ILE A 38 12.69 -13.90 2.80
C ILE A 38 13.92 -14.74 2.41
N LYS A 39 14.65 -14.36 1.36
CA LYS A 39 15.85 -15.09 0.90
C LYS A 39 16.94 -15.14 1.96
N ASN A 40 17.21 -14.03 2.65
CA ASN A 40 18.18 -13.99 3.74
C ASN A 40 17.82 -14.97 4.88
N SER A 41 16.52 -15.08 5.22
CA SER A 41 16.06 -16.05 6.21
C SER A 41 16.13 -17.49 5.69
N GLN A 42 15.82 -17.73 4.41
CA GLN A 42 15.94 -19.05 3.79
C GLN A 42 17.40 -19.51 3.78
N GLN A 43 18.33 -18.61 3.45
CA GLN A 43 19.77 -18.88 3.46
C GLN A 43 20.24 -19.31 4.84
N LYS A 44 19.85 -18.59 5.90
CA LYS A 44 20.17 -18.98 7.28
C LYS A 44 19.63 -20.37 7.63
N ASN A 45 18.36 -20.64 7.31
CA ASN A 45 17.75 -21.94 7.59
C ASN A 45 18.41 -23.07 6.79
N TYR A 46 18.85 -22.80 5.56
CA TYR A 46 19.64 -23.72 4.76
C TYR A 46 20.98 -24.02 5.41
N ASP A 47 21.75 -22.99 5.79
CA ASP A 47 23.06 -23.16 6.42
C ASP A 47 22.95 -23.96 7.73
N ASP A 48 21.96 -23.66 8.57
CA ASP A 48 21.73 -24.36 9.84
C ASP A 48 21.34 -25.83 9.60
N MET A 49 20.40 -26.09 8.67
CA MET A 49 19.94 -27.45 8.35
C MET A 49 21.04 -28.29 7.69
N TYR A 50 21.78 -27.71 6.74
CA TYR A 50 22.85 -28.40 6.03
C TYR A 50 23.98 -28.77 6.99
N ASN A 51 24.46 -27.80 7.78
CA ASN A 51 25.57 -28.03 8.70
C ASN A 51 25.22 -29.00 9.83
N SER A 52 24.02 -28.88 10.41
CA SER A 52 23.56 -29.83 11.44
C SER A 52 23.41 -31.25 10.90
N THR A 53 22.89 -31.41 9.69
CA THR A 53 22.76 -32.72 9.03
C THR A 53 24.13 -33.31 8.68
N ALA A 54 25.03 -32.50 8.13
CA ALA A 54 26.39 -32.94 7.81
C ALA A 54 27.18 -33.37 9.06
N ASN A 55 27.07 -32.60 10.15
CA ASN A 55 27.69 -32.95 11.43
C ASN A 55 27.10 -34.24 12.01
N PHE A 56 25.77 -34.42 11.92
CA PHE A 56 25.11 -35.64 12.37
C PHE A 56 25.65 -36.88 11.63
N PHE A 57 25.82 -36.81 10.30
CA PHE A 57 26.41 -37.90 9.51
C PHE A 57 27.88 -38.15 9.87
N ALA A 58 28.67 -37.08 10.10
CA ALA A 58 30.06 -37.24 10.53
C ALA A 58 30.19 -37.92 11.91
N GLU A 59 29.25 -37.68 12.81
CA GLU A 59 29.24 -38.24 14.17
C GLU A 59 28.58 -39.64 14.26
N ASN A 60 27.81 -40.04 13.25
CA ASN A 60 26.96 -41.25 13.32
C ASN A 60 26.98 -42.04 12.00
N SER A 61 27.40 -43.31 12.05
CA SER A 61 27.43 -44.20 10.88
C SER A 61 26.13 -45.00 10.69
N VAL A 62 24.99 -44.31 10.64
CA VAL A 62 23.66 -44.95 10.53
C VAL A 62 23.24 -45.18 9.08
N LEU A 63 23.72 -44.35 8.15
CA LEU A 63 23.41 -44.42 6.73
C LEU A 63 24.66 -44.73 5.89
N THR A 64 24.46 -45.04 4.61
CA THR A 64 25.56 -45.15 3.65
C THR A 64 25.97 -43.77 3.16
N GLU A 65 27.25 -43.58 2.81
CA GLU A 65 27.78 -42.32 2.26
C GLU A 65 26.98 -41.83 1.03
N GLU A 66 26.51 -42.76 0.19
CA GLU A 66 25.65 -42.44 -0.96
C GLU A 66 24.33 -41.80 -0.52
N LYS A 67 23.69 -42.35 0.52
CA LYS A 67 22.42 -41.83 1.03
C LYS A 67 22.59 -40.50 1.74
N GLU A 68 23.69 -40.33 2.47
CA GLU A 68 24.04 -39.07 3.14
C GLU A 68 24.25 -37.94 2.12
N THR A 69 25.01 -38.23 1.06
CA THR A 69 25.23 -37.30 -0.05
C THR A 69 23.93 -36.93 -0.75
N GLU A 70 23.06 -37.90 -1.01
CA GLU A 70 21.74 -37.67 -1.60
C GLU A 70 20.89 -36.71 -0.74
N ILE A 71 20.89 -36.89 0.58
CA ILE A 71 20.14 -36.03 1.52
C ILE A 71 20.66 -34.60 1.51
N LEU A 72 21.98 -34.40 1.58
CA LEU A 72 22.60 -33.06 1.54
C LEU A 72 22.35 -32.35 0.20
N ASN A 73 22.39 -33.09 -0.91
CA ASN A 73 22.03 -32.57 -2.22
C ASN A 73 20.56 -32.16 -2.27
N ASN A 74 19.65 -32.98 -1.72
CA ASN A 74 18.23 -32.65 -1.67
C ASN A 74 17.96 -31.39 -0.84
N ILE A 75 18.66 -31.18 0.28
CA ILE A 75 18.56 -29.94 1.07
C ILE A 75 18.96 -28.73 0.20
N THR A 76 20.06 -28.84 -0.53
CA THR A 76 20.56 -27.78 -1.42
C THR A 76 19.60 -27.50 -2.57
N THR A 77 19.12 -28.53 -3.27
CA THR A 77 18.13 -28.39 -4.35
C THR A 77 16.85 -27.73 -3.85
N LYS A 78 16.35 -28.12 -2.68
CA LYS A 78 15.13 -27.53 -2.10
C LYS A 78 15.32 -26.07 -1.71
N HIS A 79 16.50 -25.68 -1.28
CA HIS A 79 16.84 -24.26 -1.04
C HIS A 79 16.81 -23.47 -2.35
N GLN A 80 17.49 -23.95 -3.40
CA GLN A 80 17.53 -23.30 -4.71
C GLN A 80 16.14 -23.15 -5.34
N GLU A 81 15.28 -24.16 -5.24
CA GLU A 81 13.88 -24.09 -5.71
C GLU A 81 13.10 -22.97 -4.98
N ARG A 82 13.33 -22.77 -3.68
CA ARG A 82 12.66 -21.73 -2.90
C ARG A 82 13.12 -20.33 -3.30
N GLU A 83 14.43 -20.13 -3.49
CA GLU A 83 14.96 -18.85 -3.97
C GLU A 83 14.42 -18.51 -5.37
N GLN A 84 14.39 -19.51 -6.27
CA GLN A 84 13.87 -19.33 -7.62
C GLN A 84 12.41 -18.89 -7.63
N ASN A 85 11.57 -19.43 -6.75
CA ASN A 85 10.17 -19.01 -6.65
C ASN A 85 10.04 -17.53 -6.25
N ILE A 86 10.87 -17.06 -5.31
CA ILE A 86 10.89 -15.64 -4.92
C ILE A 86 11.34 -14.77 -6.09
N ASP A 87 12.39 -15.17 -6.81
CA ASP A 87 12.88 -14.41 -7.96
C ASP A 87 11.85 -14.34 -9.09
N GLN A 88 11.11 -15.43 -9.34
CA GLN A 88 10.01 -15.46 -10.31
C GLN A 88 8.86 -14.53 -9.90
N SER A 89 8.46 -14.55 -8.63
CA SER A 89 7.47 -13.63 -8.07
C SER A 89 7.87 -12.16 -8.28
N MET A 90 9.13 -11.81 -7.97
CA MET A 90 9.63 -10.45 -8.15
C MET A 90 9.70 -10.06 -9.63
N ALA A 91 10.16 -10.95 -10.49
CA ALA A 91 10.22 -10.71 -11.94
C ALA A 91 8.82 -10.44 -12.50
N ARG A 92 7.81 -11.19 -12.04
CA ARG A 92 6.42 -10.99 -12.48
C ARG A 92 5.86 -9.65 -12.01
N ILE A 93 6.10 -9.25 -10.76
CA ILE A 93 5.71 -7.91 -10.27
C ILE A 93 6.36 -6.82 -11.14
N GLN A 94 7.66 -6.95 -11.43
CA GLN A 94 8.37 -6.00 -12.27
C GLN A 94 7.77 -5.92 -13.68
N GLU A 95 7.42 -7.05 -14.28
CA GLU A 95 6.78 -7.11 -15.61
C GLU A 95 5.44 -6.37 -15.62
N ILE A 96 4.59 -6.60 -14.62
CA ILE A 96 3.28 -5.96 -14.51
C ILE A 96 3.42 -4.43 -14.41
N TYR A 97 4.25 -3.95 -13.49
CA TYR A 97 4.45 -2.51 -13.31
C TYR A 97 5.13 -1.85 -14.52
N ALA A 98 6.09 -2.54 -15.16
CA ALA A 98 6.72 -2.05 -16.38
C ALA A 98 5.71 -1.95 -17.53
N GLY A 99 4.86 -2.96 -17.72
CA GLY A 99 3.83 -2.98 -18.75
C GLY A 99 2.79 -1.87 -18.57
N ALA A 100 2.29 -1.66 -17.34
CA ALA A 100 1.35 -0.58 -17.05
C ALA A 100 1.96 0.81 -17.27
N LYS A 101 3.23 0.99 -16.87
CA LYS A 101 4.00 2.21 -17.10
C LYS A 101 4.22 2.49 -18.58
N ASP A 102 4.69 1.50 -19.34
CA ASP A 102 4.97 1.66 -20.78
C ASP A 102 3.69 1.95 -21.58
N ALA A 103 2.55 1.40 -21.13
CA ALA A 103 1.23 1.69 -21.67
C ALA A 103 0.60 3.00 -21.13
N ASN A 104 1.27 3.75 -20.25
CA ASN A 104 0.80 4.98 -19.62
C ASN A 104 -0.62 4.85 -19.03
N ARG A 105 -0.88 3.75 -18.32
CA ARG A 105 -2.17 3.48 -17.69
C ARG A 105 -2.03 3.07 -16.23
N ALA A 106 -3.14 3.08 -15.51
CA ALA A 106 -3.25 2.42 -14.22
C ALA A 106 -3.17 0.89 -14.37
N LEU A 107 -2.95 0.19 -13.25
CA LEU A 107 -3.13 -1.25 -13.18
C LEU A 107 -4.59 -1.60 -13.44
N ASN A 108 -4.83 -2.67 -14.19
CA ASN A 108 -6.17 -3.23 -14.32
C ASN A 108 -6.48 -4.20 -13.16
N GLU A 109 -7.72 -4.67 -13.09
CA GLU A 109 -8.18 -5.55 -12.01
C GLU A 109 -7.45 -6.91 -12.00
N GLU A 110 -7.18 -7.50 -13.17
CA GLU A 110 -6.47 -8.77 -13.28
C GLU A 110 -5.03 -8.66 -12.78
N GLU A 111 -4.32 -7.60 -13.18
CA GLU A 111 -2.97 -7.29 -12.72
C GLU A 111 -2.92 -7.04 -11.21
N MET A 112 -3.90 -6.31 -10.68
CA MET A 112 -4.00 -6.07 -9.24
C MET A 112 -4.24 -7.38 -8.48
N ASN A 113 -5.11 -8.24 -8.97
CA ASN A 113 -5.39 -9.55 -8.38
C ASN A 113 -4.17 -10.47 -8.44
N GLU A 114 -3.41 -10.42 -9.53
CA GLU A 114 -2.17 -11.17 -9.67
C GLU A 114 -1.11 -10.69 -8.66
N ILE A 115 -0.91 -9.37 -8.54
CA ILE A 115 0.02 -8.81 -7.55
C ILE A 115 -0.40 -9.17 -6.11
N ASN A 116 -1.70 -9.10 -5.80
CA ASN A 116 -2.24 -9.51 -4.50
C ASN A 116 -1.94 -10.99 -4.20
N THR A 117 -2.10 -11.85 -5.21
CA THR A 117 -1.81 -13.29 -5.08
C THR A 117 -0.32 -13.52 -4.81
N ILE A 118 0.57 -12.83 -5.55
CA ILE A 118 2.02 -12.91 -5.34
C ILE A 118 2.38 -12.42 -3.94
N GLN A 119 1.82 -11.30 -3.50
CA GLN A 119 2.06 -10.76 -2.17
C GLN A 119 1.64 -11.75 -1.07
N GLN A 120 0.49 -12.41 -1.22
CA GLN A 120 0.03 -13.44 -0.27
C GLN A 120 1.00 -14.64 -0.23
N GLN A 121 1.44 -15.13 -1.38
CA GLN A 121 2.43 -16.22 -1.45
C GLN A 121 3.74 -15.85 -0.75
N MET A 122 4.21 -14.62 -0.94
CA MET A 122 5.41 -14.12 -0.27
C MET A 122 5.20 -13.99 1.26
N ARG A 123 4.02 -13.54 1.72
CA ARG A 123 3.68 -13.53 3.15
C ARG A 123 3.71 -14.93 3.75
N ASP A 124 3.08 -15.90 3.10
CA ASP A 124 3.06 -17.29 3.57
C ASP A 124 4.46 -17.90 3.63
N ASN A 125 5.31 -17.60 2.64
CA ASN A 125 6.71 -18.00 2.64
C ASN A 125 7.48 -17.36 3.81
N ALA A 126 7.26 -16.07 4.06
CA ALA A 126 7.87 -15.35 5.16
C ALA A 126 7.47 -15.95 6.51
N ILE A 127 6.17 -16.19 6.74
CA ILE A 127 5.68 -16.82 7.98
C ILE A 127 6.33 -18.19 8.17
N THR A 128 6.36 -19.01 7.12
CA THR A 128 6.94 -20.37 7.20
C THR A 128 8.43 -20.34 7.48
N THR A 129 9.17 -19.41 6.87
CA THR A 129 10.64 -19.36 6.98
C THR A 129 11.11 -18.69 8.27
N LEU A 130 10.38 -17.68 8.76
CA LEU A 130 10.76 -16.90 9.93
C LEU A 130 10.27 -17.49 11.26
N SER A 131 9.32 -18.45 11.22
CA SER A 131 8.84 -19.12 12.42
C SER A 131 9.82 -20.21 12.85
N GLU A 132 9.98 -20.41 14.16
CA GLU A 132 10.84 -21.46 14.70
C GLU A 132 10.18 -22.84 14.59
N THR A 133 8.84 -22.88 14.60
CA THR A 133 8.06 -24.12 14.54
C THR A 133 6.85 -23.99 13.62
N GLU A 134 6.38 -25.13 13.09
CA GLU A 134 5.14 -25.15 12.31
C GLU A 134 3.91 -24.76 13.15
N GLN A 135 3.94 -25.03 14.46
CA GLN A 135 2.87 -24.62 15.36
C GLN A 135 2.80 -23.09 15.49
N GLU A 136 3.95 -22.43 15.63
CA GLU A 136 4.03 -20.96 15.62
C GLU A 136 3.55 -20.40 14.28
N ALA A 137 4.02 -20.97 13.17
CA ALA A 137 3.60 -20.57 11.83
C ALA A 137 2.08 -20.69 11.65
N ALA A 138 1.46 -21.77 12.12
CA ALA A 138 0.02 -21.97 12.05
C ALA A 138 -0.77 -20.92 12.87
N VAL A 139 -0.31 -20.60 14.08
CA VAL A 139 -0.91 -19.55 14.92
C VAL A 139 -0.80 -18.18 14.24
N ILE A 140 0.37 -17.86 13.66
CA ILE A 140 0.57 -16.61 12.93
C ILE A 140 -0.34 -16.56 11.71
N ARG A 141 -0.43 -17.62 10.90
CA ARG A 141 -1.33 -17.67 9.73
C ARG A 141 -2.79 -17.46 10.15
N GLU A 142 -3.23 -18.09 11.23
CA GLU A 142 -4.62 -17.93 11.70
C GLU A 142 -4.91 -16.49 12.16
N ARG A 143 -3.99 -15.88 12.92
CA ARG A 143 -4.09 -14.46 13.25
C ARG A 143 -4.09 -13.59 12.00
N MET A 144 -3.22 -13.89 11.02
CA MET A 144 -3.14 -13.13 9.78
C MET A 144 -4.42 -13.23 8.95
N LYS A 145 -5.14 -14.36 8.95
CA LYS A 145 -6.47 -14.48 8.31
C LYS A 145 -7.49 -13.53 8.91
N GLU A 146 -7.49 -13.32 10.23
CA GLU A 146 -8.38 -12.36 10.89
C GLU A 146 -8.12 -10.90 10.46
N TYR A 147 -6.88 -10.61 10.06
CA TYR A 147 -6.46 -9.31 9.54
C TYR A 147 -6.37 -9.25 8.01
N GLN A 148 -6.62 -10.36 7.31
CA GLN A 148 -6.41 -10.46 5.87
C GLN A 148 -7.40 -9.56 5.14
N GLY A 149 -6.87 -8.60 4.38
CA GLY A 149 -7.68 -7.60 3.69
C GLY A 149 -8.10 -6.39 4.54
N ARG A 150 -7.65 -6.29 5.80
CA ARG A 150 -7.87 -5.13 6.66
C ARG A 150 -6.60 -4.27 6.73
N LEU A 151 -6.77 -2.95 6.59
CA LEU A 151 -5.73 -1.97 6.92
C LEU A 151 -5.61 -1.84 8.44
N THR A 152 -4.38 -1.67 8.93
CA THR A 152 -4.15 -1.30 10.33
C THR A 152 -4.53 0.16 10.54
N ALA A 153 -4.81 0.53 11.80
CA ALA A 153 -5.08 1.90 12.17
C ALA A 153 -3.94 2.85 11.75
N GLU A 154 -2.67 2.44 11.90
CA GLU A 154 -1.55 3.27 11.44
C GLU A 154 -1.54 3.44 9.92
N MET A 155 -1.78 2.37 9.16
CA MET A 155 -1.80 2.44 7.69
C MET A 155 -2.95 3.32 7.20
N ALA A 156 -4.16 3.14 7.74
CA ALA A 156 -5.32 3.96 7.41
C ALA A 156 -5.09 5.44 7.77
N SER A 157 -4.53 5.71 8.96
CA SER A 157 -4.12 7.05 9.41
C SER A 157 -3.19 7.72 8.41
N GLU A 158 -2.09 7.06 8.05
CA GLU A 158 -1.09 7.60 7.11
C GLU A 158 -1.68 7.86 5.73
N MET A 159 -2.50 6.93 5.21
CA MET A 159 -3.14 7.09 3.90
C MET A 159 -4.12 8.27 3.87
N ILE A 160 -4.93 8.44 4.92
CA ILE A 160 -5.89 9.56 5.01
C ILE A 160 -5.17 10.89 5.14
N GLN A 161 -4.06 10.94 5.91
CA GLN A 161 -3.24 12.14 6.00
C GLN A 161 -2.64 12.53 4.65
N LYS A 162 -2.03 11.57 3.93
CA LYS A 162 -1.49 11.80 2.58
C LYS A 162 -2.58 12.23 1.58
N ALA A 163 -3.77 11.64 1.66
CA ALA A 163 -4.90 12.04 0.80
C ALA A 163 -5.38 13.47 1.10
N ASN A 164 -5.40 13.87 2.37
CA ASN A 164 -5.71 15.25 2.76
C ASN A 164 -4.61 16.22 2.28
N GLU A 165 -3.34 15.88 2.43
CA GLU A 165 -2.20 16.68 1.95
C GLU A 165 -2.25 16.89 0.43
N ALA A 166 -2.51 15.81 -0.33
CA ALA A 166 -2.64 15.89 -1.79
C ALA A 166 -3.81 16.80 -2.19
N ARG A 167 -4.99 16.63 -1.57
CA ARG A 167 -6.14 17.50 -1.79
C ARG A 167 -5.82 18.95 -1.52
N ASP A 168 -5.20 19.24 -0.38
CA ASP A 168 -4.90 20.61 0.04
C ASP A 168 -3.87 21.26 -0.89
N GLY A 169 -2.89 20.48 -1.38
CA GLY A 169 -1.94 20.88 -2.42
C GLY A 169 -2.63 21.24 -3.74
N GLU A 170 -3.54 20.40 -4.22
CA GLU A 170 -4.30 20.64 -5.45
C GLU A 170 -5.22 21.86 -5.36
N ILE A 171 -5.92 22.03 -4.23
CA ILE A 171 -6.76 23.21 -3.97
C ILE A 171 -5.90 24.48 -3.96
N LYS A 172 -4.73 24.43 -3.32
CA LYS A 172 -3.79 25.55 -3.30
C LYS A 172 -3.32 25.90 -4.71
N ALA A 173 -2.90 24.92 -5.50
CA ALA A 173 -2.45 25.13 -6.88
C ALA A 173 -3.58 25.71 -7.77
N ALA A 174 -4.81 25.23 -7.61
CA ALA A 174 -5.97 25.78 -8.32
C ALA A 174 -6.22 27.26 -7.98
N ASN A 175 -6.12 27.62 -6.69
CA ASN A 175 -6.28 29.01 -6.23
C ASN A 175 -5.15 29.92 -6.76
N GLU A 176 -3.89 29.49 -6.68
CA GLU A 176 -2.75 30.25 -7.19
C GLU A 176 -2.89 30.53 -8.69
N LYS A 177 -3.24 29.51 -9.47
CA LYS A 177 -3.47 29.65 -10.92
C LYS A 177 -4.63 30.60 -11.24
N TYR A 178 -5.72 30.52 -10.47
CA TYR A 178 -6.83 31.45 -10.59
C TYR A 178 -6.36 32.90 -10.35
N GLU A 179 -5.67 33.17 -9.25
CA GLU A 179 -5.15 34.50 -8.91
C GLU A 179 -4.22 35.05 -9.98
N GLU A 180 -3.34 34.22 -10.55
CA GLU A 180 -2.47 34.60 -11.66
C GLU A 180 -3.25 35.03 -12.90
N ILE A 181 -4.30 34.28 -13.27
CA ILE A 181 -5.16 34.61 -14.41
C ILE A 181 -5.90 35.93 -14.16
N ILE A 182 -6.46 36.14 -12.96
CA ILE A 182 -7.13 37.39 -12.60
C ILE A 182 -6.17 38.58 -12.70
N LYS A 183 -4.94 38.43 -12.18
CA LYS A 183 -3.91 39.46 -12.25
C LYS A 183 -3.50 39.78 -13.68
N GLN A 184 -3.37 38.77 -14.54
CA GLN A 184 -3.07 38.99 -15.96
C GLN A 184 -4.24 39.66 -16.70
N ALA A 185 -5.46 39.19 -16.50
CA ALA A 185 -6.66 39.77 -17.10
C ALA A 185 -6.82 41.25 -16.70
N ALA A 186 -6.56 41.59 -15.43
CA ALA A 186 -6.60 42.97 -14.96
C ALA A 186 -5.58 43.86 -15.68
N ARG A 187 -4.33 43.39 -15.87
CA ARG A 187 -3.29 44.12 -16.61
C ARG A 187 -3.66 44.33 -18.08
N LEU A 188 -4.23 43.31 -18.74
CA LEU A 188 -4.66 43.42 -20.14
C LEU A 188 -5.78 44.46 -20.29
N LYS A 189 -6.72 44.47 -19.34
CA LYS A 189 -7.81 45.46 -19.29
C LYS A 189 -7.28 46.87 -19.05
N GLU A 190 -6.39 47.05 -18.08
CA GLU A 190 -5.74 48.35 -17.79
C GLU A 190 -4.94 48.88 -18.99
N ALA A 191 -4.29 47.99 -19.74
CA ALA A 191 -3.58 48.34 -20.97
C ALA A 191 -4.51 48.63 -22.16
N GLY A 192 -5.83 48.46 -22.01
CA GLY A 192 -6.82 48.65 -23.08
C GLY A 192 -6.74 47.59 -24.19
N LEU A 193 -6.11 46.45 -23.92
CA LEU A 193 -5.94 45.36 -24.89
C LEU A 193 -7.16 44.43 -24.96
N ILE A 194 -8.00 44.45 -23.92
CA ILE A 194 -9.26 43.71 -23.85
C ILE A 194 -10.38 44.62 -23.34
N THR A 195 -11.61 44.27 -23.69
CA THR A 195 -12.83 44.94 -23.22
C THR A 195 -13.21 44.52 -21.79
N GLU A 196 -14.11 45.29 -21.17
CA GLU A 196 -14.72 44.92 -19.88
C GLU A 196 -15.40 43.55 -19.92
N GLN A 197 -16.03 43.22 -21.05
CA GLN A 197 -16.74 41.95 -21.20
C GLN A 197 -15.75 40.79 -21.31
N GLU A 198 -14.70 40.91 -22.14
CA GLU A 198 -13.66 39.89 -22.26
C GLU A 198 -12.94 39.65 -20.94
N TYR A 199 -12.68 40.71 -20.16
CA TYR A 199 -12.16 40.57 -18.79
C TYR A 199 -13.09 39.73 -17.91
N LYS A 200 -14.40 40.05 -17.88
CA LYS A 200 -15.38 39.30 -17.09
C LYS A 200 -15.47 37.84 -17.53
N ASP A 201 -15.43 37.57 -18.82
CA ASP A 201 -15.47 36.22 -19.37
C ASP A 201 -14.22 35.42 -18.96
N MET A 202 -13.03 36.05 -18.98
CA MET A 202 -11.80 35.44 -18.46
C MET A 202 -11.89 35.13 -16.96
N VAL A 203 -12.43 36.04 -16.14
CA VAL A 203 -12.63 35.81 -14.69
C VAL A 203 -13.58 34.64 -14.44
N ILE A 204 -14.72 34.61 -15.14
CA ILE A 204 -15.72 33.53 -15.01
C ILE A 204 -15.11 32.19 -15.43
N SER A 205 -14.39 32.16 -16.54
CA SER A 205 -13.74 30.93 -17.02
C SER A 205 -12.67 30.44 -16.04
N ALA A 206 -11.83 31.34 -15.52
CA ALA A 206 -10.82 31.01 -14.51
C ALA A 206 -11.46 30.49 -13.22
N GLN A 207 -12.56 31.10 -12.79
CA GLN A 207 -13.31 30.67 -11.61
C GLN A 207 -13.88 29.27 -11.81
N GLY A 208 -14.49 28.99 -12.97
CA GLY A 208 -14.99 27.67 -13.30
C GLY A 208 -13.90 26.61 -13.27
N ALA A 209 -12.75 26.87 -13.90
CA ALA A 209 -11.62 25.94 -13.91
C ALA A 209 -11.07 25.65 -12.49
N ARG A 210 -11.01 26.68 -11.63
CA ARG A 210 -10.63 26.52 -10.23
C ARG A 210 -11.64 25.64 -9.48
N ASP A 211 -12.92 25.96 -9.60
CA ASP A 211 -13.99 25.28 -8.87
C ASP A 211 -14.07 23.79 -9.29
N ASP A 212 -13.88 23.50 -10.57
CA ASP A 212 -13.80 22.13 -11.09
C ASP A 212 -12.60 21.36 -10.52
N GLN A 213 -11.41 21.97 -10.46
CA GLN A 213 -10.22 21.34 -9.87
C GLN A 213 -10.37 21.12 -8.36
N VAL A 214 -10.92 22.10 -7.63
CA VAL A 214 -11.20 21.98 -6.20
C VAL A 214 -12.20 20.85 -5.95
N LYS A 215 -13.25 20.75 -6.76
CA LYS A 215 -14.23 19.68 -6.67
C LYS A 215 -13.58 18.32 -6.91
N ALA A 216 -12.81 18.16 -7.99
CA ALA A 216 -12.12 16.92 -8.32
C ALA A 216 -11.15 16.48 -7.19
N ALA A 217 -10.41 17.42 -6.60
CA ALA A 217 -9.51 17.13 -5.47
C ALA A 217 -10.28 16.63 -4.23
N ASN A 218 -11.43 17.24 -3.92
CA ASN A 218 -12.28 16.80 -2.81
C ASN A 218 -12.88 15.41 -3.06
N GLU A 219 -13.38 15.16 -4.27
CA GLU A 219 -13.94 13.86 -4.67
C GLU A 219 -12.89 12.75 -4.60
N ALA A 220 -11.67 13.01 -5.10
CA ALA A 220 -10.56 12.06 -5.01
C ALA A 220 -10.20 11.75 -3.53
N CYS A 221 -10.08 12.77 -2.69
CA CYS A 221 -9.82 12.61 -1.26
C CYS A 221 -10.91 11.80 -0.56
N GLN A 222 -12.18 12.05 -0.89
CA GLN A 222 -13.30 11.33 -0.30
C GLN A 222 -13.34 9.87 -0.78
N GLY A 223 -13.06 9.62 -2.06
CA GLY A 223 -12.94 8.26 -2.60
C GLY A 223 -11.91 7.42 -1.86
N VAL A 224 -10.78 8.02 -1.46
CA VAL A 224 -9.78 7.36 -0.60
C VAL A 224 -10.36 6.95 0.75
N LYS A 225 -11.08 7.85 1.41
CA LYS A 225 -11.67 7.61 2.72
C LYS A 225 -12.74 6.51 2.67
N ASP A 226 -13.55 6.53 1.62
CA ASP A 226 -14.62 5.55 1.41
C ASP A 226 -14.05 4.16 1.15
N GLU A 227 -13.02 4.03 0.30
CA GLU A 227 -12.36 2.74 0.03
C GLU A 227 -11.68 2.17 1.28
N ILE A 228 -11.01 3.01 2.08
CA ILE A 228 -10.42 2.59 3.36
C ILE A 228 -11.52 2.06 4.31
N SER A 229 -12.65 2.76 4.40
CA SER A 229 -13.79 2.36 5.23
C SER A 229 -14.44 1.06 4.73
N ASN A 230 -14.56 0.88 3.42
CA ASN A 230 -15.14 -0.31 2.81
C ASN A 230 -14.24 -1.54 2.94
N ALA A 231 -12.94 -1.37 2.72
CA ALA A 231 -11.96 -2.44 2.84
C ALA A 231 -11.76 -2.85 4.30
N THR A 232 -11.89 -1.92 5.25
CA THR A 232 -11.72 -2.20 6.68
C THR A 232 -12.92 -1.72 7.49
N PRO A 233 -14.03 -2.49 7.48
CA PRO A 233 -15.19 -2.16 8.29
C PRO A 233 -14.81 -1.97 9.76
N GLY A 234 -15.26 -0.86 10.35
CA GLY A 234 -15.00 -0.51 11.76
C GLY A 234 -13.72 0.31 12.00
N ILE A 235 -12.89 0.56 10.98
CA ILE A 235 -11.65 1.35 11.11
C ILE A 235 -11.91 2.78 11.65
N GLY A 236 -13.11 3.33 11.42
CA GLY A 236 -13.54 4.63 11.95
C GLY A 236 -13.62 4.72 13.48
N SER A 237 -13.57 3.59 14.19
CA SER A 237 -13.45 3.53 15.67
C SER A 237 -12.01 3.59 16.17
N GLU A 238 -11.04 3.53 15.25
CA GLU A 238 -9.61 3.56 15.54
C GLU A 238 -8.94 4.78 14.90
N VAL A 239 -9.46 5.26 13.77
CA VAL A 239 -8.95 6.39 13.01
C VAL A 239 -10.09 7.34 12.66
N ASP A 240 -9.90 8.63 12.92
CA ASP A 240 -10.78 9.67 12.40
C ASP A 240 -10.64 9.75 10.88
N LEU A 241 -11.68 9.34 10.14
CA LEU A 241 -11.64 9.28 8.68
C LEU A 241 -11.52 10.67 8.02
N GLN A 242 -11.84 11.75 8.72
CA GLN A 242 -11.70 13.10 8.19
C GLN A 242 -10.27 13.59 8.30
N THR A 243 -9.66 13.42 9.46
CA THR A 243 -8.33 13.97 9.77
C THR A 243 -7.18 12.99 9.57
N GLY A 244 -7.48 11.69 9.54
CA GLY A 244 -6.50 10.62 9.55
C GLY A 244 -5.80 10.49 10.89
N ARG A 245 -6.32 11.04 12.00
CA ARG A 245 -5.71 10.89 13.33
C ARG A 245 -6.15 9.59 13.98
N ILE A 246 -5.20 8.84 14.53
CA ILE A 246 -5.51 7.69 15.38
C ILE A 246 -6.23 8.19 16.63
N GLN A 247 -7.38 7.59 16.93
CA GLN A 247 -8.18 7.90 18.09
C GLN A 247 -7.46 7.40 19.35
N SER A 248 -7.15 8.30 20.26
CA SER A 248 -6.56 7.93 21.55
C SER A 248 -7.56 7.14 22.40
N SER A 249 -7.09 6.46 23.46
CA SER A 249 -7.98 5.79 24.43
C SER A 249 -9.03 6.75 25.02
N TYR A 250 -8.72 8.05 25.10
CA TYR A 250 -9.65 9.09 25.56
C TYR A 250 -10.71 9.45 24.49
N ASP A 251 -10.36 9.41 23.20
CA ASP A 251 -11.29 9.65 22.10
C ASP A 251 -12.27 8.46 21.93
N LYS A 252 -11.79 7.23 22.11
CA LYS A 252 -12.64 6.02 22.17
C LYS A 252 -13.64 6.09 23.32
N LEU A 253 -13.21 6.60 24.49
CA LEU A 253 -14.06 6.83 25.66
C LEU A 253 -15.13 7.90 25.37
N LYS A 254 -14.77 8.97 24.65
CA LYS A 254 -15.70 10.04 24.25
C LYS A 254 -16.73 9.58 23.23
N ILE A 255 -16.37 8.72 22.28
CA ILE A 255 -17.31 8.10 21.32
C ILE A 255 -18.27 7.16 22.06
N GLY A 256 -17.76 6.30 22.95
CA GLY A 256 -18.59 5.44 23.79
C GLY A 256 -19.53 6.21 24.71
N LEU A 257 -19.05 7.30 25.33
CA LEU A 257 -19.87 8.22 26.11
C LEU A 257 -20.88 8.96 25.23
N SER A 258 -20.53 9.40 24.03
CA SER A 258 -21.47 10.09 23.12
C SER A 258 -22.60 9.18 22.65
N GLY A 259 -22.31 7.90 22.38
CA GLY A 259 -23.32 6.89 22.05
C GLY A 259 -24.23 6.59 23.25
N PHE A 260 -23.64 6.49 24.44
CA PHE A 260 -24.37 6.35 25.71
C PHE A 260 -25.27 7.57 25.99
N PHE A 261 -24.74 8.81 25.91
CA PHE A 261 -25.49 10.05 26.14
C PHE A 261 -26.59 10.28 25.09
N LYS A 262 -26.37 9.90 23.83
CA LYS A 262 -27.39 9.96 22.78
C LYS A 262 -28.52 8.94 23.01
N TRP A 263 -28.18 7.76 23.54
CA TRP A 263 -29.17 6.76 23.99
C TRP A 263 -29.93 7.22 25.25
N LEU A 264 -29.26 7.90 26.19
CA LEU A 264 -29.83 8.31 27.48
C LEU A 264 -30.64 9.61 27.42
N PHE A 265 -30.33 10.51 26.48
CA PHE A 265 -30.95 11.84 26.39
C PHE A 265 -31.49 12.19 24.99
N GLY A 266 -31.43 11.26 24.04
CA GLY A 266 -31.90 11.44 22.66
C GLY A 266 -33.35 10.99 22.39
N GLN A 267 -34.20 10.95 23.42
CA GLN A 267 -35.65 10.98 23.23
C GLN A 267 -36.19 12.33 23.71
N ASN A 268 -36.36 13.22 22.74
CA ASN A 268 -37.53 14.09 22.57
C ASN A 268 -37.62 14.43 21.08
#